data_AF-A0A537NBV8-F1
#
_entry.id   AF-A0A537NBV8-F1
#
_cell.length_a   1.000
_cell.length_b   1.000
_cell.length_c   1.000
_cell.angle_alpha   90.00
_cell.angle_beta   90.00
_cell.angle_gamma   90.00
#
_symmetry.space_group_name_H-M   'P 1'
#
loop_
_entity.id
_entity.type
_entity.pdbx_description
1 polymer ?
#
loop_
_entity_poly.entity_id
_entity_poly.type
_entity_poly.pdbx_seq_one_letter_code
_entity_poly.pdbx_strand_id
1 'polypeptide(L)' 'TVVGLCLARSLDMIVGLLGILKAGGAYLPLDPDYPRERLAFMLADARARVLLTHTATHDRMHGAVMD' A
#
# COMPACT_ATOMS: atom_id res chain seq x y z
N THR A 1 2.58 -4.81 12.39
CA THR A 1 1.64 -4.06 11.54
C THR A 1 1.92 -4.34 10.08
N VAL A 2 0.90 -4.60 9.27
CA VAL A 2 1.04 -4.69 7.81
C VAL A 2 0.68 -3.33 7.19
N VAL A 3 1.50 -2.85 6.26
CA VAL A 3 1.33 -1.58 5.56
C VAL A 3 1.24 -1.87 4.06
N GLY A 4 0.17 -1.42 3.41
CA GLY A 4 0.08 -1.45 1.95
C GLY A 4 1.15 -0.54 1.33
N LEU A 5 1.85 -1.03 0.33
CA LEU A 5 2.89 -0.29 -0.40
C LEU A 5 2.50 -0.22 -1.87
N CYS A 6 1.97 0.93 -2.28
CA CYS A 6 1.60 1.21 -3.67
C CYS A 6 2.47 2.34 -4.21
N LEU A 7 3.68 1.98 -4.64
CA LEU A 7 4.63 2.90 -5.25
C LEU A 7 5.19 2.28 -6.52
N ALA A 8 5.31 3.09 -7.58
CA ALA A 8 6.03 2.69 -8.76
C ALA A 8 7.53 2.50 -8.42
N ARG A 9 8.23 1.70 -9.23
CA ARG A 9 9.67 1.48 -9.08
C ARG A 9 10.41 2.82 -9.08
N SER A 10 11.01 3.16 -7.94
CA SER A 10 11.62 4.45 -7.66
C SER A 10 12.47 4.37 -6.39
N LEU A 11 13.20 5.43 -6.07
CA LEU A 11 13.87 5.55 -4.76
C LEU A 11 12.86 5.58 -3.62
N ASP A 12 11.74 6.29 -3.79
CA ASP A 12 10.68 6.37 -2.79
C ASP A 12 10.12 4.99 -2.43
N MET A 13 10.02 4.08 -3.40
CA MET A 13 9.63 2.69 -3.14
C MET A 13 10.60 1.99 -2.20
N ILE A 14 11.92 2.14 -2.43
CA ILE A 14 12.95 1.55 -1.58
C ILE A 14 12.95 2.21 -0.20
N VAL A 15 12.84 3.54 -0.13
CA VAL A 15 12.76 4.29 1.12
C VAL A 15 11.53 3.88 1.92
N GLY A 16 10.36 3.78 1.29
CA GLY A 16 9.11 3.35 1.92
C GLY A 16 9.18 1.92 2.44
N LEU A 17 9.69 0.98 1.62
CA LEU A 17 9.91 -0.40 2.03
C LEU A 17 10.83 -0.48 3.25
N LEU A 18 12.01 0.16 3.20
CA LEU A 18 12.96 0.17 4.31
C LEU A 18 12.39 0.88 5.55
N GLY A 19 11.62 1.95 5.37
CA GLY A 19 10.94 2.66 6.45
C GLY A 19 9.95 1.76 7.20
N ILE A 20 9.12 1.01 6.46
CA ILE A 20 8.19 0.03 7.04
C ILE A 20 8.95 -1.03 7.86
N LEU A 21 10.01 -1.61 7.28
CA LEU A 21 10.80 -2.65 7.96
C LEU A 21 11.52 -2.10 9.20
N LYS A 22 12.10 -0.89 9.12
CA LYS A 22 12.77 -0.23 10.25
C LYS A 22 11.80 0.13 11.38
N ALA A 23 10.53 0.40 11.06
CA ALA A 23 9.48 0.59 12.05
C ALA A 23 8.97 -0.74 12.66
N GLY A 24 9.55 -1.88 12.28
CA GLY A 24 9.12 -3.22 12.73
C GLY A 24 7.85 -3.74 12.05
N GLY A 25 7.46 -3.13 10.93
CA GLY A 25 6.31 -3.53 10.13
C GLY A 25 6.65 -4.54 9.03
N ALA A 26 5.60 -5.02 8.36
CA ALA A 26 5.69 -5.76 7.11
C ALA A 26 4.97 -4.98 6.01
N TYR A 27 5.40 -5.12 4.76
CA TYR A 27 4.76 -4.45 3.62
C TYR A 27 3.95 -5.45 2.79
N LEU A 28 2.82 -4.97 2.26
CA LEU A 28 2.01 -5.66 1.26
C LEU A 28 2.17 -4.91 -0.08
N PRO A 29 2.83 -5.48 -1.10
CA PRO A 29 2.96 -4.83 -2.39
C PRO A 29 1.59 -4.76 -3.10
N LEU A 30 1.27 -3.59 -3.63
CA LEU A 30 0.02 -3.33 -4.35
C LEU A 30 0.32 -2.66 -5.70
N ASP A 31 -0.35 -3.14 -6.73
CA ASP A 31 -0.34 -2.55 -8.07
C ASP A 31 -1.65 -1.76 -8.26
N PRO A 32 -1.60 -0.43 -8.51
CA PRO A 32 -2.80 0.39 -8.68
C PRO A 32 -3.63 0.00 -9.91
N ASP A 33 -3.09 -0.77 -10.84
CA ASP A 33 -3.79 -1.21 -12.04
C ASP A 33 -4.61 -2.50 -11.81
N TYR A 34 -4.55 -3.09 -10.61
CA TYR A 34 -5.48 -4.15 -10.22
C TYR A 34 -6.90 -3.62 -10.02
N PRO A 35 -7.94 -4.46 -10.28
CA PRO A 35 -9.32 -4.10 -9.97
C PRO A 35 -9.49 -3.68 -8.51
N ARG A 36 -10.36 -2.69 -8.27
CA ARG A 36 -10.56 -2.09 -6.95
C ARG A 36 -10.97 -3.12 -5.89
N GLU A 37 -11.85 -4.05 -6.25
CA GLU A 37 -12.33 -5.10 -5.38
C GLU A 37 -11.19 -6.03 -4.94
N ARG A 38 -10.23 -6.29 -5.85
CA ARG A 38 -9.04 -7.09 -5.55
C ARG A 38 -8.12 -6.36 -4.57
N LEU A 39 -7.91 -5.06 -4.77
CA LEU A 39 -7.10 -4.23 -3.86
C LEU A 39 -7.73 -4.17 -2.46
N ALA A 40 -9.03 -3.95 -2.38
CA ALA A 40 -9.78 -3.94 -1.12
C ALA A 40 -9.71 -5.32 -0.41
N PHE A 41 -9.89 -6.42 -1.15
CA PHE A 41 -9.74 -7.76 -0.61
C PHE A 41 -8.33 -8.00 -0.03
N MET A 42 -7.27 -7.67 -0.77
CA MET A 42 -5.90 -7.85 -0.30
C MET A 42 -5.60 -7.05 0.97
N LEU A 43 -6.07 -5.79 1.03
CA LEU A 43 -5.92 -4.93 2.20
C LEU A 43 -6.68 -5.49 3.42
N ALA A 44 -7.93 -5.93 3.22
CA ALA A 44 -8.76 -6.50 4.27
C ALA A 44 -8.20 -7.83 4.81
N ASP A 45 -7.82 -8.74 3.92
CA ASP A 45 -7.25 -10.04 4.27
C ASP A 45 -5.94 -9.90 5.07
N ALA A 46 -5.07 -9.00 4.63
CA ALA A 46 -3.83 -8.67 5.32
C ALA A 46 -4.04 -7.80 6.59
N ARG A 47 -5.27 -7.36 6.85
CA ARG A 47 -5.64 -6.40 7.92
C ARG A 47 -4.79 -5.12 7.88
N ALA A 48 -4.42 -4.68 6.68
CA ALA A 48 -3.59 -3.51 6.46
C ALA A 48 -4.44 -2.23 6.56
N ARG A 49 -4.28 -1.49 7.65
CA ARG A 49 -5.01 -0.22 7.92
C ARG A 49 -4.29 1.03 7.43
N VAL A 50 -3.08 0.88 6.91
CA VAL A 50 -2.25 1.99 6.44
C VAL A 50 -1.78 1.66 5.02
N LEU A 51 -1.87 2.65 4.13
CA LEU A 51 -1.37 2.58 2.75
C LEU A 51 -0.37 3.70 2.51
N LEU A 52 0.82 3.35 2.02
CA LEU A 52 1.82 4.29 1.53
C LEU A 52 1.72 4.40 0.01
N THR A 53 1.49 5.60 -0.50
CA THR A 53 1.41 5.90 -1.94
C THR A 53 1.79 7.35 -2.23
N HIS A 54 1.94 7.69 -3.52
CA HIS A 54 2.12 9.07 -3.98
C HIS A 54 0.78 9.77 -4.17
N THR A 55 0.73 11.09 -3.99
CA THR A 55 -0.48 11.91 -4.21
C THR A 55 -1.07 11.69 -5.61
N ALA A 56 -0.24 11.55 -6.64
CA ALA A 56 -0.69 11.32 -8.01
C ALA A 56 -1.44 9.98 -8.22
N THR A 57 -1.21 9.00 -7.34
CA THR A 57 -1.85 7.66 -7.42
C THR A 57 -2.96 7.50 -6.39
N HIS A 58 -3.09 8.45 -5.45
CA HIS A 58 -4.05 8.41 -4.35
C HIS A 58 -5.49 8.18 -4.82
N ASP A 59 -5.93 8.88 -5.86
CA ASP A 59 -7.33 8.79 -6.34
C ASP A 59 -7.69 7.40 -6.87
N ARG A 60 -6.70 6.68 -7.44
CA ARG A 60 -6.90 5.28 -7.86
C ARG A 60 -7.12 4.35 -6.67
N MET A 61 -6.55 4.70 -5.52
CA MET A 61 -6.62 3.96 -4.27
C MET A 61 -7.73 4.41 -3.31
N HIS A 62 -8.46 5.49 -3.63
CA HIS A 62 -9.49 6.06 -2.76
C HIS A 62 -10.57 5.02 -2.40
N GLY A 63 -10.80 4.76 -1.10
CA GLY A 63 -11.79 3.79 -0.61
C GLY A 63 -11.35 2.32 -0.66
N ALA A 64 -10.09 2.00 -1.01
CA ALA A 64 -9.55 0.65 -0.93
C ALA A 64 -9.12 0.26 0.51
N VAL A 65 -8.68 1.25 1.29
CA VAL A 65 -8.49 1.10 2.75
C VAL A 65 -9.84 1.43 3.37
N MET A 66 -10.57 0.43 3.87
CA MET A 66 -11.78 0.66 4.67
C MET A 66 -11.38 1.18 6.05
N ASP A 67 -12.13 2.14 6.59
CA ASP A 67 -11.96 2.71 7.93
C ASP A 67 -11.99 1.64 9.04
#